data_AF-K1XB22-F1
#
_entry.id   AF-K1XB22-F1
#
_cell.length_a   1.000
_cell.length_b   1.000
_cell.length_c   1.000
_cell.angle_alpha   90.00
_cell.angle_beta   90.00
_cell.angle_gamma   90.00
#
_symmetry.space_group_name_H-M   'P 1'
#
loop_
_entity.id
_entity.type
_entity.pdbx_description
1 polymer ?
#
loop_
_entity_poly.entity_id
_entity_poly.type
_entity_poly.pdbx_seq_one_letter_code
_entity_poly.pdbx_strand_id
1 'polypeptide(L)' 'RGAKQDFERQYILRKLREFEGNISRTAEAIGLERSHLHKKIKGYGLEVKGD' A
#
# COMPACT_ATOMS: atom_id res chain seq x y z
N ARG A 1 -5.11 -15.71 12.78
CA ARG A 1 -4.02 -14.96 12.09
C ARG A 1 -4.61 -13.82 11.24
N GLY A 2 -5.41 -12.92 11.83
CA GLY A 2 -6.13 -11.87 11.07
C GLY A 2 -5.68 -10.44 11.35
N ALA A 3 -5.41 -10.12 12.62
CA ALA A 3 -5.12 -8.74 13.04
C ALA A 3 -3.91 -8.09 12.35
N LYS A 4 -2.85 -8.87 12.08
CA LYS A 4 -1.63 -8.37 11.43
C LYS A 4 -1.87 -7.98 9.97
N GLN A 5 -2.71 -8.75 9.28
CA GLN A 5 -3.00 -8.55 7.86
C GLN A 5 -3.97 -7.37 7.67
N ASP A 6 -4.97 -7.26 8.54
CA ASP A 6 -5.89 -6.11 8.57
C ASP A 6 -5.15 -4.81 8.89
N PHE A 7 -4.26 -4.84 9.89
CA PHE A 7 -3.43 -3.69 10.23
C PHE A 7 -2.54 -3.27 9.06
N GLU A 8 -1.86 -4.22 8.41
CA GLU A 8 -1.00 -3.93 7.26
C GLU A 8 -1.80 -3.35 6.08
N ARG A 9 -3.00 -3.90 5.79
CA ARG A 9 -3.91 -3.35 4.78
C ARG A 9 -4.34 -1.93 5.10
N GLN A 10 -4.78 -1.66 6.32
CA GLN A 10 -5.21 -0.33 6.76
C GLN A 10 -4.04 0.67 6.73
N TYR A 11 -2.85 0.23 7.11
CA TYR A 11 -1.64 1.04 7.08
C TYR A 11 -1.28 1.46 5.65
N ILE A 12 -1.24 0.49 4.73
CA ILE A 12 -0.98 0.76 3.30
C ILE A 12 -2.06 1.66 2.71
N LEU A 13 -3.34 1.39 2.98
CA LEU A 13 -4.45 2.21 2.50
C LEU A 13 -4.40 3.65 3.02
N ARG A 14 -4.03 3.85 4.29
CA ARG A 14 -3.84 5.17 4.87
C ARG A 14 -2.70 5.91 4.17
N LYS A 15 -1.57 5.24 3.96
CA LYS A 15 -0.39 5.84 3.31
C LYS A 15 -0.66 6.14 1.84
N LEU A 16 -1.32 5.24 1.11
CA LEU A 16 -1.75 5.50 -0.26
C LEU A 16 -2.66 6.74 -0.35
N ARG A 17 -3.61 6.90 0.57
CA ARG A 17 -4.45 8.12 0.62
C ARG A 17 -3.65 9.38 0.91
N GLU A 18 -2.67 9.31 1.81
CA GLU A 18 -1.77 10.43 2.14
C GLU A 18 -0.94 10.89 0.94
N PHE A 19 -0.59 9.97 0.03
CA PHE A 19 0.15 10.27 -1.20
C PHE A 19 -0.72 10.27 -2.46
N GLU A 20 -2.04 10.45 -2.34
CA GLU A 20 -2.98 10.54 -3.46
C GLU A 20 -2.94 9.34 -4.43
N GLY A 21 -2.59 8.15 -3.94
CA GLY A 21 -2.43 6.95 -4.76
C GLY A 21 -1.05 6.84 -5.42
N ASN A 22 -0.09 7.70 -5.09
CA ASN A 22 1.26 7.55 -5.61
C ASN A 22 1.99 6.38 -4.93
N ILE A 23 2.08 5.25 -5.64
CA ILE A 23 2.70 4.01 -5.14
C ILE A 23 4.19 4.22 -4.86
N SER A 24 4.91 4.96 -5.72
CA SER A 24 6.35 5.21 -5.53
C SER A 24 6.60 6.00 -4.25
N ARG A 25 5.91 7.13 -4.05
CA ARG A 25 6.03 7.94 -2.83
C ARG A 25 5.60 7.17 -1.59
N THR A 26 4.54 6.37 -1.70
CA THR A 26 4.09 5.51 -0.62
C THR A 26 5.15 4.49 -0.24
N ALA A 27 5.75 3.82 -1.23
CA ALA A 27 6.79 2.82 -1.05
C ALA A 27 8.03 3.42 -0.37
N GLU A 28 8.50 4.57 -0.86
CA GLU A 28 9.60 5.32 -0.24
C GLU A 28 9.28 5.73 1.20
N ALA A 29 8.08 6.25 1.46
CA ALA A 29 7.67 6.73 2.77
C ALA A 29 7.53 5.64 3.83
N ILE A 30 7.20 4.40 3.42
CA ILE A 30 7.11 3.26 4.33
C ILE A 30 8.37 2.38 4.29
N GLY A 31 9.39 2.77 3.51
CA GLY A 31 10.65 2.03 3.37
C GLY A 31 10.50 0.66 2.70
N LEU A 32 9.51 0.49 1.83
CA LEU A 32 9.23 -0.76 1.14
C LEU A 32 9.55 -0.61 -0.35
N GLU A 33 10.00 -1.67 -1.01
CA GLU A 33 10.17 -1.63 -2.46
C GLU A 33 8.82 -1.43 -3.17
N ARG A 34 8.81 -0.57 -4.19
CA ARG A 34 7.62 -0.31 -5.02
C ARG A 34 6.98 -1.60 -5.55
N SER A 35 7.80 -2.54 -6.05
CA SER A 35 7.35 -3.83 -6.57
C SER A 35 6.68 -4.70 -5.50
N HIS A 36 7.18 -4.67 -4.27
CA HIS A 36 6.55 -5.34 -3.14
C HIS A 36 5.25 -4.67 -2.72
N LEU A 37 5.23 -3.34 -2.67
CA LEU A 37 4.03 -2.59 -2.33
C LEU A 37 2.93 -2.87 -3.35
N HIS A 38 3.27 -2.86 -4.64
CA HIS A 38 2.35 -3.18 -5.72
C HIS A 38 1.74 -4.58 -5.60
N LYS A 39 2.56 -5.59 -5.28
CA LYS A 39 2.08 -6.96 -5.01
C LYS A 39 1.14 -7.01 -3.80
N LYS A 40 1.45 -6.29 -2.71
CA LYS A 40 0.60 -6.21 -1.51
C LYS A 40 -0.73 -5.54 -1.81
N ILE A 41 -0.71 -4.43 -2.53
CA ILE A 41 -1.90 -3.69 -2.98
C ILE A 41 -2.83 -4.61 -3.78
N LYS A 42 -2.28 -5.29 -4.81
CA LYS A 42 -3.03 -6.26 -5.60
C LYS A 42 -3.53 -7.44 -4.78
N GLY A 43 -2.72 -7.97 -3.87
CA GLY A 43 -3.09 -9.05 -2.96
C GLY A 43 -4.17 -8.68 -1.93
N TYR A 44 -4.28 -7.40 -1.58
CA TYR A 44 -5.34 -6.88 -0.70
C TYR A 44 -6.55 -6.31 -1.44
N GLY A 45 -6.55 -6.36 -2.77
CA GLY A 45 -7.61 -5.78 -3.61
C GLY A 45 -7.73 -4.27 -3.43
N LEU A 46 -6.62 -3.57 -3.21
CA LEU A 46 -6.58 -2.11 -3.13
C LEU A 46 -6.39 -1.56 -4.54
N GLU A 47 -7.24 -0.63 -4.95
CA GLU A 47 -7.11 0.07 -6.23
C GLU A 47 -6.37 1.40 -6.02
N VAL A 48 -5.41 1.67 -6.90
CA VAL A 48 -4.62 2.89 -6.86
C VAL A 48 -4.83 3.64 -8.17
N LYS A 49 -5.22 4.92 -8.08
CA LYS A 49 -5.33 5.79 -9.25
C LYS A 49 -3.93 6.10 -9.76
N GLY A 50 -3.56 5.56 -10.92
CA GLY A 50 -2.31 5.92 -11.59
C GLY A 50 -1.42 4.77 -12.07
N ASP A 51 -1.95 3.55 -12.16
CA ASP A 51 -1.46 2.57 -13.15
C ASP A 51 -2.39 2.61 -14.38
#